data_AF-Q7Q527-F1
#
_entry.id   AF-Q7Q527-F1
#
_cell.length_a   1.000
_cell.length_b   1.000
_cell.length_c   1.000
_cell.angle_alpha   90.00
_cell.angle_beta   90.00
_cell.angle_gamma   90.00
#
_symmetry.space_group_name_H-M   'P 1'
#
loop_
_entity.id
_entity.type
_entity.pdbx_description
1 polymer ?
#
loop_
_entity_poly.entity_id
_entity_poly.type
_entity_poly.pdbx_seq_one_letter_code
_entity_poly.pdbx_strand_id
1 'polypeptide(L)'
;MKLAGAFVIAGLLAVCSLASAEWIDIDWSQVKPIDEFDHYWQRLPAEMQYLRHARPSARIVNGQQATPGQFPYQVALLSNFGTGTGLCGATIITNNFLLTAAHCVVGGNGQVAIGGTAILGAHDRTVVEPTQQRIAFAQSGIFVHPSYNPSTIRNDIATVRLNTPATFNARVQPIDLPARSDARTFAGVEGTASGFGRTSDASTATSPVVMFTRNPILSNAQCNSFWSTAVVQAQNVCLDATGGRSPCNGDSGGPLAVQDGGRSLEVGIASFVSAAGCASGAPSVWVRISFFRDWIQQNSDYVFRP
;
A
#
# COMPACT_ATOMS: atom_id res chain seq x y z
N MET A 1 -59.17 -29.17 49.13
CA MET A 1 -58.22 -30.04 48.42
C MET A 1 -57.99 -29.46 47.03
N LYS A 2 -56.79 -28.88 46.78
CA LYS A 2 -56.07 -28.65 45.49
C LYS A 2 -56.83 -28.01 44.31
N LEU A 3 -56.28 -27.13 43.47
CA LEU A 3 -55.10 -26.24 43.41
C LEU A 3 -55.37 -25.40 42.13
N ALA A 4 -55.23 -24.07 42.21
CA ALA A 4 -55.32 -23.19 41.03
C ALA A 4 -54.02 -23.30 40.22
N GLY A 5 -54.12 -23.64 38.93
CA GLY A 5 -52.99 -23.67 38.01
C GLY A 5 -52.75 -22.31 37.36
N ALA A 6 -51.68 -21.63 37.76
CA ALA A 6 -51.18 -20.45 37.07
C ALA A 6 -50.26 -20.89 35.92
N PHE A 7 -50.66 -20.57 34.68
CA PHE A 7 -49.78 -20.67 33.52
C PHE A 7 -48.86 -19.45 33.49
N VAL A 8 -47.58 -19.65 33.81
CA VAL A 8 -46.53 -18.64 33.59
C VAL A 8 -46.01 -18.83 32.16
N ILE A 9 -46.37 -17.90 31.27
CA ILE A 9 -45.76 -17.80 29.94
C ILE A 9 -44.41 -17.11 30.12
N ALA A 10 -43.34 -17.90 30.14
CA ALA A 10 -41.98 -17.39 30.08
C ALA A 10 -41.68 -16.97 28.62
N GLY A 11 -41.85 -15.68 28.32
CA GLY A 11 -41.40 -15.10 27.06
C GLY A 11 -39.88 -15.05 27.01
N LEU A 12 -39.26 -15.87 26.15
CA LEU A 12 -37.86 -15.71 25.76
C LEU A 12 -37.74 -14.41 24.95
N LEU A 13 -37.31 -13.33 25.61
CA LEU A 13 -36.78 -12.15 24.94
C LEU A 13 -35.42 -12.53 24.34
N ALA A 14 -35.42 -12.85 23.04
CA ALA A 14 -34.20 -12.92 22.25
C ALA A 14 -33.63 -11.50 22.15
N VAL A 15 -32.62 -11.21 22.97
CA VAL A 15 -31.81 -9.99 22.83
C VAL A 15 -30.95 -10.19 21.58
N CYS A 16 -31.44 -9.71 20.44
CA CYS A 16 -30.60 -9.50 19.26
C CYS A 16 -29.61 -8.37 19.60
N SER A 17 -28.44 -8.73 20.15
CA SER A 17 -27.30 -7.83 20.18
C SER A 17 -26.83 -7.62 18.74
N LEU A 18 -27.33 -6.58 18.08
CA LEU A 18 -26.70 -6.04 16.89
C LEU A 18 -25.35 -5.47 17.34
N ALA A 19 -24.30 -6.28 17.26
CA ALA A 19 -22.94 -5.77 17.31
C ALA A 19 -22.74 -4.95 16.02
N SER A 20 -23.16 -3.68 16.05
CA SER A 20 -22.70 -2.72 15.04
C SER A 20 -21.19 -2.66 15.19
N ALA A 21 -20.46 -3.17 14.19
CA ALA A 21 -19.03 -2.90 14.09
C ALA A 21 -18.85 -1.38 14.20
N GLU A 22 -18.23 -0.94 15.29
CA GLU A 22 -18.02 0.46 15.56
C GLU A 22 -17.13 1.01 14.43
N TRP A 23 -17.65 1.96 13.66
CA TRP A 23 -16.91 2.54 12.55
C TRP A 23 -15.71 3.30 13.10
N ILE A 24 -14.51 2.97 12.63
CA ILE A 24 -13.28 3.66 13.03
C ILE A 24 -13.30 5.08 12.45
N ASP A 25 -13.43 6.08 13.32
CA ASP A 25 -13.26 7.48 12.94
C ASP A 25 -11.77 7.81 12.78
N ILE A 26 -11.45 8.66 11.79
CA ILE A 26 -10.08 8.99 11.42
C ILE A 26 -9.91 10.50 11.53
N ASP A 27 -9.02 10.93 12.42
CA ASP A 27 -8.58 12.32 12.48
C ASP A 27 -7.62 12.62 11.32
N TRP A 28 -8.18 13.09 10.21
CA TRP A 28 -7.42 13.44 9.01
C TRP A 28 -6.41 14.58 9.23
N SER A 29 -6.51 15.35 10.32
CA SER A 29 -5.51 16.39 10.65
C SER A 29 -4.16 15.81 11.08
N GLN A 30 -4.15 14.56 11.56
CA GLN A 30 -2.94 13.83 11.98
C GLN A 30 -2.34 12.97 10.87
N VAL A 31 -3.04 12.85 9.73
CA VAL A 31 -2.64 12.02 8.60
C VAL A 31 -1.83 12.84 7.62
N LYS A 32 -0.60 12.42 7.35
CA LYS A 32 0.24 12.97 6.30
C LYS A 32 0.97 11.86 5.55
N PRO A 33 1.41 12.08 4.30
CA PRO A 33 2.23 11.11 3.56
C PRO A 33 3.41 10.64 4.40
N ILE A 34 3.77 9.35 4.31
CA ILE A 34 4.93 8.82 5.04
C ILE A 34 6.21 9.61 4.71
N ASP A 35 6.31 10.10 3.47
CA ASP A 35 7.45 10.86 2.96
C ASP A 35 7.54 12.28 3.57
N GLU A 36 6.54 12.73 4.33
CA GLU A 36 6.58 14.02 5.06
C GLU A 36 7.08 13.89 6.51
N PHE A 37 7.33 12.68 6.99
CA PHE A 37 7.95 12.52 8.30
C PHE A 37 9.47 12.71 8.19
N ASP A 38 10.07 13.44 9.14
CA ASP A 38 11.52 13.64 9.19
C ASP A 38 12.29 12.32 9.14
N HIS A 39 11.70 11.32 9.75
CA HIS A 39 12.23 9.97 9.87
C HIS A 39 12.37 9.28 8.49
N TYR A 40 11.55 9.66 7.50
CA TYR A 40 11.68 9.18 6.13
C TYR A 40 12.93 9.75 5.46
N TRP A 41 13.28 11.01 5.74
CA TRP A 41 14.44 11.67 5.14
C TRP A 41 15.73 11.34 5.88
N GLN A 42 15.68 11.15 7.20
CA GLN A 42 16.83 10.75 8.01
C GLN A 42 17.49 9.44 7.54
N ARG A 43 16.80 8.64 6.74
CA ARG A 43 17.37 7.44 6.12
C ARG A 43 18.39 7.77 5.01
N LEU A 44 18.26 8.89 4.32
CA LEU A 44 19.17 9.24 3.23
C LEU A 44 20.57 9.60 3.75
N PRO A 45 21.66 9.32 3.01
CA PRO A 45 22.99 9.82 3.32
C PRO A 45 23.00 11.35 3.49
N ALA A 46 23.93 11.89 4.30
CA ALA A 46 24.02 13.32 4.58
C ALA A 46 24.11 14.16 3.30
N GLU A 47 24.80 13.63 2.29
CA GLU A 47 25.00 14.23 0.97
C GLU A 47 23.72 14.28 0.14
N MET A 48 22.70 13.48 0.49
CA MET A 48 21.39 13.42 -0.16
C MET A 48 20.29 14.13 0.64
N GLN A 49 20.58 14.62 1.84
CA GLN A 49 19.59 15.30 2.70
C GLN A 49 19.02 16.58 2.06
N TYR A 50 19.74 17.22 1.14
CA TYR A 50 19.25 18.41 0.42
C TYR A 50 17.96 18.13 -0.38
N LEU A 51 17.72 16.86 -0.73
CA LEU A 51 16.56 16.43 -1.50
C LEU A 51 15.23 16.57 -0.74
N ARG A 52 15.26 16.61 0.60
CA ARG A 52 14.09 16.93 1.44
C ARG A 52 13.46 18.28 1.07
N HIS A 53 14.26 19.21 0.57
CA HIS A 53 13.87 20.58 0.26
C HIS A 53 13.84 20.87 -1.24
N ALA A 54 14.19 19.89 -2.08
CA ALA A 54 14.00 20.00 -3.51
C ALA A 54 12.50 20.13 -3.78
N ARG A 55 12.06 21.31 -4.21
CA ARG A 55 10.73 21.53 -4.79
C ARG A 55 10.91 21.55 -6.30
N PRO A 56 10.66 20.43 -6.99
CA PRO A 56 10.75 20.39 -8.43
C PRO A 56 9.79 21.43 -9.01
N SER A 57 10.31 22.35 -9.83
CA SER A 57 9.49 23.28 -10.60
C SER A 57 8.94 22.57 -11.84
N ALA A 58 8.07 21.58 -11.65
CA ALA A 58 7.29 21.00 -12.74
C ALA A 58 6.10 20.22 -12.17
N ARG A 59 4.92 20.45 -12.76
CA ARG A 59 3.71 19.67 -12.52
C ARG A 59 3.88 18.29 -13.14
N ILE A 60 3.34 17.27 -12.49
CA ILE A 60 2.78 16.13 -13.23
C ILE A 60 1.29 16.24 -13.31
N VAL A 61 0.87 15.90 -14.50
CA VAL A 61 -0.45 15.85 -15.08
C VAL A 61 -0.53 14.43 -15.65
N ASN A 62 -1.73 13.84 -15.74
CA ASN A 62 -2.03 12.57 -16.44
C ASN A 62 -2.12 11.30 -15.59
N GLY A 63 -2.16 11.41 -14.26
CA GLY A 63 -2.87 10.41 -13.47
C GLY A 63 -4.37 10.51 -13.80
N GLN A 64 -5.03 9.38 -14.05
CA GLN A 64 -6.47 9.33 -14.27
C GLN A 64 -7.16 8.99 -12.96
N GLN A 65 -8.28 9.65 -12.69
CA GLN A 65 -9.12 9.25 -11.56
C GLN A 65 -9.68 7.86 -11.86
N ALA A 66 -9.58 6.96 -10.89
CA ALA A 66 -10.18 5.65 -11.02
C ALA A 66 -11.71 5.75 -11.04
N THR A 67 -12.39 4.80 -11.68
CA THR A 67 -13.82 4.60 -11.42
C THR A 67 -14.01 3.83 -10.10
N PRO A 68 -15.11 4.03 -9.36
CA PRO A 68 -15.33 3.29 -8.12
C PRO A 68 -15.23 1.77 -8.31
N GLY A 69 -14.36 1.13 -7.51
CA GLY A 69 -14.12 -0.32 -7.60
C GLY A 69 -13.21 -0.78 -8.75
N GLN A 70 -12.58 0.11 -9.50
CA GLN A 70 -11.65 -0.25 -10.59
C GLN A 70 -10.45 -1.06 -10.11
N PHE A 71 -9.96 -0.78 -8.90
CA PHE A 71 -8.83 -1.46 -8.26
C PHE A 71 -9.27 -2.00 -6.89
N PRO A 72 -10.03 -3.11 -6.84
CA PRO A 72 -10.66 -3.59 -5.60
C PRO A 72 -9.67 -4.13 -4.57
N TYR A 73 -8.40 -4.26 -4.95
CA TYR A 73 -7.28 -4.65 -4.09
C TYR A 73 -6.55 -3.47 -3.45
N GLN A 74 -6.86 -2.23 -3.88
CA GLN A 74 -6.19 -1.03 -3.39
C GLN A 74 -6.58 -0.75 -1.92
N VAL A 75 -5.58 -0.45 -1.10
CA VAL A 75 -5.75 -0.05 0.30
C VAL A 75 -5.07 1.30 0.54
N ALA A 76 -5.73 2.16 1.32
CA ALA A 76 -5.04 3.25 2.02
C ALA A 76 -4.64 2.75 3.41
N LEU A 77 -3.34 2.65 3.66
CA LEU A 77 -2.76 2.19 4.90
C LEU A 77 -2.37 3.39 5.75
N LEU A 78 -2.96 3.49 6.95
CA LEU A 78 -2.67 4.51 7.94
C LEU A 78 -1.88 3.91 9.09
N SER A 79 -0.56 4.07 9.08
CA SER A 79 0.34 3.56 10.12
C SER A 79 0.52 4.59 11.22
N ASN A 80 0.22 4.22 12.47
CA ASN A 80 0.38 5.10 13.62
C ASN A 80 1.80 5.00 14.19
N PHE A 81 2.42 6.14 14.42
CA PHE A 81 3.69 6.30 15.12
C PHE A 81 3.52 7.25 16.30
N GLY A 82 4.50 7.31 17.20
CA GLY A 82 4.50 8.29 18.29
C GLY A 82 4.50 9.76 17.82
N THR A 83 4.83 10.00 16.54
CA THR A 83 4.93 11.34 15.94
C THR A 83 3.77 11.67 14.97
N GLY A 84 2.74 10.84 14.89
CA GLY A 84 1.58 11.02 14.00
C GLY A 84 1.28 9.80 13.12
N THR A 85 0.39 9.99 12.13
CA THR A 85 -0.12 8.90 11.28
C THR A 85 0.40 9.03 9.85
N GLY A 86 1.13 8.02 9.38
CA GLY A 86 1.66 7.93 8.02
C GLY A 86 0.66 7.32 7.05
N LEU A 87 0.42 8.02 5.94
CA LEU A 87 -0.33 7.51 4.80
C LEU A 87 0.61 6.81 3.81
N CYS A 88 0.27 5.57 3.49
CA CYS A 88 0.82 4.76 2.42
C CYS A 88 -0.30 4.04 1.65
N GLY A 89 0.07 3.43 0.53
CA GLY A 89 -0.67 2.35 -0.10
C GLY A 89 -0.37 0.99 0.52
N ALA A 90 -1.27 0.04 0.28
CA ALA A 90 -1.06 -1.38 0.46
C ALA A 90 -1.97 -2.15 -0.51
N THR A 91 -1.78 -3.46 -0.57
CA THR A 91 -2.55 -4.34 -1.46
C THR A 91 -3.13 -5.51 -0.69
N ILE A 92 -4.40 -5.85 -0.96
CA ILE A 92 -5.05 -7.05 -0.39
C ILE A 92 -4.48 -8.28 -1.08
N ILE A 93 -3.79 -9.16 -0.34
CA ILE A 93 -3.29 -10.44 -0.88
C ILE A 93 -4.12 -11.63 -0.39
N THR A 94 -4.70 -11.53 0.80
CA THR A 94 -5.70 -12.46 1.35
C THR A 94 -6.76 -11.70 2.15
N ASN A 95 -7.73 -12.39 2.75
CA ASN A 95 -8.66 -11.74 3.67
C ASN A 95 -8.00 -11.32 4.99
N ASN A 96 -6.85 -11.88 5.34
CA ASN A 96 -6.17 -11.58 6.61
C ASN A 96 -4.95 -10.66 6.44
N PHE A 97 -4.31 -10.67 5.26
CA PHE A 97 -3.03 -10.02 5.04
C PHE A 97 -3.05 -9.00 3.91
N LEU A 98 -2.36 -7.91 4.17
CA LEU A 98 -1.99 -6.88 3.22
C LEU A 98 -0.50 -6.95 2.90
N LEU A 99 -0.13 -6.54 1.70
CA LEU A 99 1.24 -6.36 1.25
C LEU A 99 1.56 -4.86 1.11
N THR A 100 2.72 -4.43 1.60
CA THR A 100 3.16 -3.02 1.53
C THR A 100 4.69 -2.92 1.58
N ALA A 101 5.22 -1.70 1.55
CA ALA A 101 6.64 -1.44 1.71
C ALA A 101 7.04 -1.42 3.19
N ALA A 102 8.27 -1.82 3.52
CA ALA A 102 8.75 -1.80 4.91
C ALA A 102 8.78 -0.38 5.48
N HIS A 103 9.20 0.60 4.68
CA HIS A 103 9.26 1.99 5.11
C HIS A 103 7.89 2.61 5.45
N CYS A 104 6.78 1.98 5.04
CA CYS A 104 5.42 2.40 5.41
C CYS A 104 5.03 2.04 6.84
N VAL A 105 5.76 1.11 7.46
CA VAL A 105 5.47 0.58 8.80
C VAL A 105 6.68 0.64 9.73
N VAL A 106 7.79 1.24 9.29
CA VAL A 106 9.02 1.44 10.07
C VAL A 106 9.37 2.92 10.08
N GLY A 107 9.38 3.51 11.28
CA GLY A 107 9.86 4.87 11.50
C GLY A 107 11.38 4.95 11.33
N GLY A 108 11.89 6.14 11.08
CA GLY A 108 13.32 6.39 10.80
C GLY A 108 14.29 6.13 11.94
N ASN A 109 13.81 5.94 13.17
CA ASN A 109 14.61 5.42 14.28
C ASN A 109 14.66 3.88 14.31
N GLY A 110 14.13 3.22 13.27
CA GLY A 110 14.03 1.76 13.14
C GLY A 110 12.85 1.14 13.89
N GLN A 111 12.00 1.94 14.55
CA GLN A 111 10.85 1.41 15.28
C GLN A 111 9.70 1.08 14.35
N VAL A 112 9.10 -0.10 14.57
CA VAL A 112 7.87 -0.51 13.88
C VAL A 112 6.69 0.34 14.38
N ALA A 113 5.75 0.65 13.48
CA ALA A 113 4.50 1.33 13.80
C ALA A 113 3.76 0.61 14.95
N ILE A 114 3.07 1.38 15.80
CA ILE A 114 2.35 0.82 16.95
C ILE A 114 1.03 0.12 16.57
N GLY A 115 0.67 0.20 15.29
CA GLY A 115 -0.58 -0.30 14.72
C GLY A 115 -1.11 0.71 13.71
N GLY A 116 -2.39 0.63 13.38
CA GLY A 116 -2.98 1.54 12.42
C GLY A 116 -4.35 1.10 11.91
N THR A 117 -4.79 1.74 10.83
CA THR A 117 -6.04 1.44 10.15
C THR A 117 -5.80 1.20 8.67
N ALA A 118 -6.32 0.09 8.16
CA ALA A 118 -6.40 -0.18 6.73
C ALA A 118 -7.79 0.20 6.22
N ILE A 119 -7.84 0.99 5.14
CA ILE A 119 -9.07 1.39 4.47
C ILE A 119 -9.17 0.64 3.15
N LEU A 120 -10.06 -0.35 3.09
CA LEU A 120 -10.25 -1.24 1.94
C LEU A 120 -11.48 -0.80 1.15
N GLY A 121 -11.42 -0.89 -0.18
CA GLY A 121 -12.56 -0.64 -1.08
C GLY A 121 -13.06 0.79 -1.16
N ALA A 122 -12.24 1.74 -0.72
CA ALA A 122 -12.50 3.17 -0.84
C ALA A 122 -12.24 3.64 -2.28
N HIS A 123 -13.21 4.35 -2.85
CA HIS A 123 -12.97 5.25 -3.97
C HIS A 123 -12.47 6.60 -3.46
N ASP A 124 -13.16 7.18 -2.48
CA ASP A 124 -12.69 8.31 -1.67
C ASP A 124 -12.37 7.85 -0.25
N ARG A 125 -11.10 7.95 0.17
CA ARG A 125 -10.66 7.48 1.49
C ARG A 125 -11.20 8.33 2.65
N THR A 126 -11.57 9.58 2.39
CA THR A 126 -11.99 10.56 3.40
C THR A 126 -13.48 10.49 3.73
N VAL A 127 -14.25 9.83 2.86
CA VAL A 127 -15.68 9.59 3.03
C VAL A 127 -15.92 8.15 3.52
N VAL A 128 -17.01 7.94 4.26
CA VAL A 128 -17.51 6.60 4.60
C VAL A 128 -18.38 6.09 3.45
N GLU A 129 -17.91 5.08 2.72
CA GLU A 129 -18.66 4.49 1.62
C GLU A 129 -19.28 3.13 2.01
N PRO A 130 -20.48 2.77 1.51
CA PRO A 130 -21.19 1.54 1.94
C PRO A 130 -20.43 0.23 1.75
N THR A 131 -19.53 0.15 0.77
CA THR A 131 -18.74 -1.06 0.45
C THR A 131 -17.33 -1.04 1.02
N GLN A 132 -16.93 0.08 1.62
CA GLN A 132 -15.62 0.27 2.22
C GLN A 132 -15.55 -0.43 3.58
N GLN A 133 -14.37 -0.88 3.95
CA GLN A 133 -14.09 -1.41 5.29
C GLN A 133 -12.92 -0.64 5.89
N ARG A 134 -13.05 -0.25 7.16
CA ARG A 134 -11.94 0.27 7.96
C ARG A 134 -11.60 -0.77 9.01
N ILE A 135 -10.41 -1.35 8.91
CA ILE A 135 -10.00 -2.46 9.75
C ILE A 135 -8.69 -2.10 10.44
N ALA A 136 -8.67 -2.20 11.78
CA ALA A 136 -7.48 -1.95 12.56
C ALA A 136 -6.44 -3.07 12.39
N PHE A 137 -5.16 -2.73 12.57
CA PHE A 137 -4.07 -3.69 12.75
C PHE A 137 -3.21 -3.25 13.94
N ALA A 138 -2.66 -4.22 14.67
CA ALA A 138 -1.77 -3.98 15.80
C ALA A 138 -0.29 -4.12 15.40
N GLN A 139 0.63 -3.56 16.19
CA GLN A 139 2.07 -3.73 15.99
C GLN A 139 2.51 -5.20 15.86
N SER A 140 1.89 -6.11 16.62
CA SER A 140 2.17 -7.55 16.57
C SER A 140 1.73 -8.24 15.26
N GLY A 141 0.91 -7.56 14.45
CA GLY A 141 0.50 -8.00 13.12
C GLY A 141 1.37 -7.45 12.00
N ILE A 142 2.45 -6.73 12.30
CA ILE A 142 3.34 -6.15 11.29
C ILE A 142 4.58 -7.02 11.17
N PHE A 143 4.82 -7.56 9.97
CA PHE A 143 6.00 -8.36 9.66
C PHE A 143 6.86 -7.63 8.64
N VAL A 144 8.01 -7.14 9.10
CA VAL A 144 8.99 -6.44 8.27
C VAL A 144 10.07 -7.42 7.84
N HIS A 145 10.56 -7.31 6.61
CA HIS A 145 11.70 -8.12 6.20
C HIS A 145 12.89 -7.93 7.17
N PRO A 146 13.47 -9.00 7.73
CA PRO A 146 14.46 -8.89 8.82
C PRO A 146 15.74 -8.17 8.40
N SER A 147 16.05 -8.20 7.10
CA SER A 147 17.17 -7.46 6.50
C SER A 147 16.76 -6.12 5.87
N TYR A 148 15.58 -5.57 6.19
CA TYR A 148 15.21 -4.23 5.76
C TYR A 148 16.26 -3.23 6.24
N ASN A 149 16.82 -2.47 5.30
CA ASN A 149 17.82 -1.46 5.60
C ASN A 149 17.28 -0.11 5.11
N PRO A 150 16.87 0.80 6.03
CA PRO A 150 16.29 2.07 5.65
C PRO A 150 17.28 2.97 4.91
N SER A 151 18.58 2.89 5.22
CA SER A 151 19.61 3.74 4.60
C SER A 151 19.89 3.43 3.14
N THR A 152 19.66 2.18 2.74
CA THR A 152 19.88 1.71 1.36
C THR A 152 18.58 1.31 0.66
N ILE A 153 17.44 1.43 1.35
CA ILE A 153 16.10 1.05 0.89
C ILE A 153 16.10 -0.41 0.35
N ARG A 154 16.82 -1.28 1.05
CA ARG A 154 16.98 -2.70 0.69
C ARG A 154 15.98 -3.54 1.44
N ASN A 155 15.44 -4.55 0.76
CA ASN A 155 14.40 -5.43 1.30
C ASN A 155 13.20 -4.63 1.85
N ASP A 156 12.77 -3.63 1.08
CA ASP A 156 11.71 -2.68 1.45
C ASP A 156 10.32 -3.29 1.35
N ILE A 157 10.07 -4.38 2.07
CA ILE A 157 8.83 -5.16 2.01
C ILE A 157 8.32 -5.49 3.42
N ALA A 158 7.01 -5.39 3.60
CA ALA A 158 6.31 -5.77 4.82
C ALA A 158 4.95 -6.40 4.50
N THR A 159 4.46 -7.24 5.40
CA THR A 159 3.07 -7.69 5.43
C THR A 159 2.40 -7.16 6.68
N VAL A 160 1.11 -6.87 6.57
CA VAL A 160 0.28 -6.39 7.68
C VAL A 160 -0.90 -7.32 7.84
N ARG A 161 -1.00 -7.96 8.99
CA ARG A 161 -2.14 -8.79 9.39
C ARG A 161 -3.23 -7.90 9.99
N LEU A 162 -4.42 -7.99 9.42
CA LEU A 162 -5.62 -7.31 9.93
C LEU A 162 -6.08 -7.95 11.25
N ASN A 163 -6.60 -7.13 12.17
CA ASN A 163 -7.16 -7.63 13.44
C ASN A 163 -8.42 -8.48 13.22
N THR A 164 -9.18 -8.16 12.17
CA THR A 164 -10.33 -8.95 11.71
C THR A 164 -10.19 -9.24 10.22
N PRO A 165 -10.58 -10.43 9.73
CA PRO A 165 -10.54 -10.72 8.30
C PRO A 165 -11.44 -9.76 7.51
N ALA A 166 -10.95 -9.28 6.37
CA ALA A 166 -11.73 -8.52 5.42
C ALA A 166 -12.84 -9.38 4.81
N THR A 167 -14.02 -8.79 4.64
CA THR A 167 -15.13 -9.43 3.93
C THR A 167 -15.09 -9.03 2.46
N PHE A 168 -14.82 -9.98 1.56
CA PHE A 168 -14.76 -9.67 0.14
C PHE A 168 -16.13 -9.24 -0.41
N ASN A 169 -16.12 -8.22 -1.26
CA ASN A 169 -17.31 -7.63 -1.88
C ASN A 169 -16.94 -6.99 -3.24
N ALA A 170 -17.87 -6.28 -3.87
CA ALA A 170 -17.65 -5.68 -5.20
C ALA A 170 -16.46 -4.70 -5.29
N ARG A 171 -16.02 -4.09 -4.17
CA ARG A 171 -14.88 -3.17 -4.11
C ARG A 171 -13.72 -3.66 -3.24
N VAL A 172 -13.85 -4.84 -2.62
CA VAL A 172 -12.82 -5.43 -1.75
C VAL A 172 -12.53 -6.84 -2.25
N GLN A 173 -11.43 -6.99 -2.98
CA GLN A 173 -10.98 -8.26 -3.56
C GLN A 173 -9.46 -8.38 -3.46
N PRO A 174 -8.91 -9.59 -3.31
CA PRO A 174 -7.47 -9.78 -3.34
C PRO A 174 -6.92 -9.65 -4.77
N ILE A 175 -5.64 -9.33 -4.89
CA ILE A 175 -4.89 -9.44 -6.14
C ILE A 175 -4.14 -10.77 -6.21
N ASP A 176 -3.85 -11.23 -7.42
CA ASP A 176 -2.95 -12.36 -7.66
C ASP A 176 -1.47 -11.91 -7.59
N LEU A 177 -0.57 -12.78 -7.13
CA LEU A 177 0.87 -12.59 -7.19
C LEU A 177 1.50 -13.57 -8.22
N PRO A 178 2.65 -13.22 -8.85
CA PRO A 178 3.35 -14.08 -9.80
C PRO A 178 3.61 -15.47 -9.21
N ALA A 179 3.12 -16.50 -9.90
CA ALA A 179 3.27 -17.90 -9.51
C ALA A 179 4.74 -18.30 -9.37
N ARG A 180 5.04 -19.42 -8.68
CA ARG A 180 6.44 -19.88 -8.50
C ARG A 180 7.12 -20.18 -9.83
N SER A 181 6.37 -20.77 -10.77
CA SER A 181 6.79 -21.03 -12.15
C SER A 181 6.99 -19.78 -13.01
N ASP A 182 6.51 -18.60 -12.58
CA ASP A 182 6.59 -17.39 -13.39
C ASP A 182 7.98 -16.73 -13.29
N ALA A 183 8.78 -16.88 -14.34
CA ALA A 183 10.11 -16.28 -14.45
C ALA A 183 10.13 -14.95 -15.22
N ARG A 184 8.97 -14.38 -15.58
CA ARG A 184 8.90 -13.14 -16.37
C ARG A 184 9.51 -11.97 -15.60
N THR A 185 10.23 -11.12 -16.33
CA THR A 185 10.72 -9.83 -15.80
C THR A 185 9.67 -8.73 -15.88
N PHE A 186 8.64 -8.96 -16.72
CA PHE A 186 7.60 -8.02 -17.14
C PHE A 186 8.11 -6.80 -17.92
N ALA A 187 9.37 -6.76 -18.32
CA ALA A 187 9.90 -5.67 -19.15
C ALA A 187 9.10 -5.51 -20.45
N GLY A 188 8.74 -4.28 -20.78
CA GLY A 188 7.90 -3.91 -21.93
C GLY A 188 6.40 -4.08 -21.72
N VAL A 189 5.96 -4.76 -20.65
CA VAL A 189 4.53 -4.91 -20.32
C VAL A 189 4.02 -3.61 -19.73
N GLU A 190 2.81 -3.20 -20.10
CA GLU A 190 2.14 -2.06 -19.46
C GLU A 190 1.79 -2.40 -18.01
N GLY A 191 2.44 -1.70 -17.08
CA GLY A 191 2.14 -1.72 -15.66
C GLY A 191 1.19 -0.59 -15.28
N THR A 192 0.29 -0.87 -14.33
CA THR A 192 -0.63 0.08 -13.72
C THR A 192 -0.18 0.36 -12.30
N ALA A 193 0.16 1.62 -12.02
CA ALA A 193 0.37 2.12 -10.66
C ALA A 193 -0.90 2.82 -10.19
N SER A 194 -1.39 2.47 -9.00
CA SER A 194 -2.58 3.10 -8.40
C SER A 194 -2.38 3.45 -6.93
N GLY A 195 -3.05 4.51 -6.47
CA GLY A 195 -2.94 4.95 -5.08
C GLY A 195 -3.63 6.28 -4.78
N PHE A 196 -3.32 6.81 -3.59
CA PHE A 196 -3.89 8.04 -3.04
C PHE A 196 -2.82 9.13 -2.87
N GLY A 197 -1.68 9.00 -3.53
CA GLY A 197 -0.56 9.91 -3.43
C GLY A 197 -0.85 11.30 -3.97
N ARG A 198 0.15 12.17 -3.89
CA ARG A 198 0.11 13.51 -4.47
C ARG A 198 -0.02 13.40 -5.99
N THR A 199 -0.87 14.24 -6.56
CA THR A 199 -1.08 14.29 -8.01
C THR A 199 -0.10 15.20 -8.73
N SER A 200 0.73 15.95 -8.00
CA SER A 200 1.83 16.76 -8.56
C SER A 200 2.90 17.06 -7.50
N ASP A 201 4.13 17.31 -7.94
CA ASP A 201 5.25 17.72 -7.06
C ASP A 201 5.00 19.06 -6.35
N ALA A 202 4.16 19.92 -6.93
CA ALA A 202 3.78 21.20 -6.34
C ALA A 202 2.69 21.08 -5.27
N SER A 203 1.94 19.97 -5.24
CA SER A 203 0.90 19.75 -4.24
C SER A 203 1.53 19.35 -2.90
N THR A 204 1.01 19.90 -1.82
CA THR A 204 1.26 19.36 -0.46
C THR A 204 0.21 18.32 -0.07
N ALA A 205 -0.98 18.36 -0.70
CA ALA A 205 -2.08 17.45 -0.40
C ALA A 205 -2.01 16.18 -1.27
N THR A 206 -2.27 15.05 -0.63
CA THR A 206 -2.56 13.76 -1.26
C THR A 206 -3.97 13.71 -1.81
N SER A 207 -4.19 12.85 -2.80
CA SER A 207 -5.53 12.66 -3.35
C SER A 207 -6.45 12.01 -2.31
N PRO A 208 -7.69 12.52 -2.13
CA PRO A 208 -8.72 11.79 -1.40
C PRO A 208 -9.22 10.59 -2.21
N VAL A 209 -9.15 10.67 -3.53
CA VAL A 209 -9.68 9.67 -4.47
C VAL A 209 -8.55 8.84 -5.09
N VAL A 210 -8.81 7.56 -5.39
CA VAL A 210 -7.84 6.71 -6.09
C VAL A 210 -7.50 7.29 -7.47
N MET A 211 -6.20 7.48 -7.70
CA MET A 211 -5.62 7.86 -8.98
C MET A 211 -4.82 6.69 -9.55
N PHE A 212 -4.64 6.64 -10.87
CA PHE A 212 -3.77 5.64 -11.50
C PHE A 212 -3.04 6.19 -12.73
N THR A 213 -1.92 5.54 -13.07
CA THR A 213 -1.24 5.72 -14.35
C THR A 213 -0.84 4.37 -14.95
N ARG A 214 -0.56 4.37 -16.26
CA ARG A 214 -0.20 3.19 -17.04
C ARG A 214 1.03 3.50 -17.88
N ASN A 215 2.08 2.74 -17.65
CA ASN A 215 3.40 2.97 -18.22
C ASN A 215 4.09 1.61 -18.47
N PRO A 216 5.00 1.50 -19.45
CA PRO A 216 5.79 0.30 -19.65
C PRO A 216 6.71 0.02 -18.44
N ILE A 217 6.79 -1.24 -18.03
CA ILE A 217 7.79 -1.71 -17.09
C ILE A 217 9.14 -1.76 -17.83
N LEU A 218 10.19 -1.28 -17.16
CA LEU A 218 11.54 -1.28 -17.71
C LEU A 218 12.30 -2.55 -17.31
N SER A 219 13.20 -2.99 -18.19
CA SER A 219 14.25 -3.92 -17.77
C SER A 219 15.15 -3.24 -16.73
N ASN A 220 15.78 -4.03 -15.85
CA ASN A 220 16.77 -3.49 -14.92
C ASN A 220 17.93 -2.79 -15.65
N ALA A 221 18.30 -3.22 -16.86
CA ALA A 221 19.34 -2.56 -17.65
C ALA A 221 18.94 -1.14 -18.08
N GLN A 222 17.69 -0.96 -18.56
CA GLN A 222 17.14 0.36 -18.87
C GLN A 222 16.98 1.21 -17.60
N CYS A 223 16.55 0.60 -16.49
CA CYS A 223 16.47 1.33 -15.24
C CYS A 223 17.86 1.81 -14.77
N ASN A 224 18.88 0.96 -14.90
CA ASN A 224 20.29 1.25 -14.60
C ASN A 224 20.98 2.18 -15.61
N SER A 225 20.31 2.68 -16.65
CA SER A 225 20.85 3.80 -17.44
C SER A 225 20.57 5.14 -16.77
N PHE A 226 19.56 5.19 -15.90
CA PHE A 226 19.22 6.36 -15.06
C PHE A 226 19.76 6.19 -13.64
N TRP A 227 19.58 5.00 -13.09
CA TRP A 227 20.07 4.59 -11.79
C TRP A 227 21.42 3.87 -11.91
N SER A 228 22.10 3.60 -10.80
CA SER A 228 23.28 2.74 -10.82
C SER A 228 22.92 1.30 -10.40
N THR A 229 23.75 0.34 -10.80
CA THR A 229 23.62 -1.07 -10.36
C THR A 229 23.81 -1.25 -8.85
N ALA A 230 24.34 -0.23 -8.16
CA ALA A 230 24.37 -0.21 -6.70
C ALA A 230 22.97 0.03 -6.10
N VAL A 231 22.12 0.80 -6.80
CA VAL A 231 20.76 1.19 -6.37
C VAL A 231 19.71 0.20 -6.84
N VAL A 232 19.69 -0.13 -8.15
CA VAL A 232 18.66 -1.01 -8.74
C VAL A 232 19.24 -2.40 -9.02
N GLN A 233 18.73 -3.40 -8.30
CA GLN A 233 19.22 -4.78 -8.32
C GLN A 233 18.10 -5.79 -8.62
N ALA A 234 18.39 -7.09 -8.51
CA ALA A 234 17.43 -8.16 -8.81
C ALA A 234 16.13 -8.07 -7.99
N GLN A 235 16.20 -7.55 -6.76
CA GLN A 235 15.04 -7.30 -5.90
C GLN A 235 14.14 -6.15 -6.36
N ASN A 236 14.49 -5.44 -7.44
CA ASN A 236 13.80 -4.26 -7.93
C ASN A 236 13.19 -4.50 -9.32
N VAL A 237 12.05 -3.83 -9.55
CA VAL A 237 11.42 -3.62 -10.86
C VAL A 237 11.19 -2.12 -11.03
N CYS A 238 11.21 -1.62 -12.27
CA CYS A 238 11.07 -0.20 -12.53
C CYS A 238 9.93 0.07 -13.51
N LEU A 239 9.25 1.19 -13.30
CA LEU A 239 8.21 1.68 -14.19
C LEU A 239 8.72 2.93 -14.89
N ASP A 240 8.55 2.98 -16.22
CA ASP A 240 8.88 4.15 -17.00
C ASP A 240 8.08 5.36 -16.50
N ALA A 241 8.78 6.47 -16.25
CA ALA A 241 8.17 7.72 -15.83
C ALA A 241 8.22 8.79 -16.93
N THR A 242 8.53 8.42 -18.17
CA THR A 242 8.57 9.34 -19.32
C THR A 242 7.26 10.11 -19.46
N GLY A 243 7.35 11.39 -19.80
CA GLY A 243 6.20 12.31 -19.76
C GLY A 243 5.76 12.65 -18.32
N GLY A 244 6.56 12.23 -17.35
CA GLY A 244 6.40 12.56 -15.95
C GLY A 244 5.37 11.71 -15.19
N ARG A 245 4.88 10.62 -15.78
CA ARG A 245 3.84 9.79 -15.20
C ARG A 245 4.45 8.79 -14.20
N SER A 246 4.45 9.14 -12.91
CA SER A 246 5.06 8.35 -11.82
C SER A 246 4.15 8.32 -10.58
N PRO A 247 4.25 7.29 -9.71
CA PRO A 247 3.81 7.40 -8.33
C PRO A 247 4.45 8.61 -7.64
N CYS A 248 3.81 9.09 -6.59
CA CYS A 248 4.35 10.16 -5.76
C CYS A 248 4.09 9.95 -4.27
N ASN A 249 4.50 10.91 -3.43
CA ASN A 249 4.37 10.81 -1.98
C ASN A 249 2.93 10.44 -1.57
N GLY A 250 2.80 9.40 -0.75
CA GLY A 250 1.52 8.79 -0.37
C GLY A 250 1.05 7.61 -1.23
N ASP A 251 1.68 7.33 -2.38
CA ASP A 251 1.50 6.08 -3.14
C ASP A 251 2.43 4.97 -2.66
N SER A 252 3.47 5.32 -1.90
CA SER A 252 4.44 4.41 -1.29
C SER A 252 3.77 3.19 -0.66
N GLY A 253 4.30 1.98 -0.92
CA GLY A 253 3.69 0.72 -0.49
C GLY A 253 2.51 0.23 -1.34
N GLY A 254 2.02 1.03 -2.28
CA GLY A 254 0.93 0.66 -3.21
C GLY A 254 1.38 -0.26 -4.35
N PRO A 255 0.41 -0.80 -5.13
CA PRO A 255 0.66 -1.82 -6.14
C PRO A 255 1.18 -1.26 -7.47
N LEU A 256 2.09 -2.02 -8.08
CA LEU A 256 2.31 -2.06 -9.53
C LEU A 256 1.71 -3.35 -10.08
N ALA A 257 0.61 -3.23 -10.80
CA ALA A 257 -0.13 -4.37 -11.35
C ALA A 257 0.01 -4.49 -12.88
N VAL A 258 0.01 -5.70 -13.41
CA VAL A 258 -0.15 -5.98 -14.85
C VAL A 258 -1.44 -6.76 -15.08
N GLN A 259 -1.96 -6.71 -16.31
CA GLN A 259 -3.06 -7.58 -16.73
C GLN A 259 -2.51 -8.88 -17.31
N ASP A 260 -2.91 -10.02 -16.74
CA ASP A 260 -2.45 -11.35 -17.12
C ASP A 260 -3.65 -12.30 -17.24
N GLY A 261 -4.03 -12.64 -18.47
CA GLY A 261 -5.18 -13.52 -18.73
C GLY A 261 -6.51 -12.98 -18.19
N GLY A 262 -6.72 -11.66 -18.23
CA GLY A 262 -7.92 -11.00 -17.71
C GLY A 262 -7.96 -10.82 -16.18
N ARG A 263 -6.85 -11.11 -15.49
CA ARG A 263 -6.70 -10.88 -14.05
C ARG A 263 -5.60 -9.86 -13.78
N SER A 264 -5.74 -9.11 -12.69
CA SER A 264 -4.67 -8.24 -12.19
C SER A 264 -3.64 -9.06 -11.42
N LEU A 265 -2.37 -8.89 -11.76
CA LEU A 265 -1.22 -9.52 -11.12
C LEU A 265 -0.30 -8.44 -10.54
N GLU A 266 -0.06 -8.44 -9.24
CA GLU A 266 0.86 -7.47 -8.61
C GLU A 266 2.31 -7.91 -8.85
N VAL A 267 3.08 -7.11 -9.57
CA VAL A 267 4.48 -7.41 -9.92
C VAL A 267 5.48 -6.56 -9.14
N GLY A 268 5.02 -5.47 -8.52
CA GLY A 268 5.84 -4.74 -7.58
C GLY A 268 5.09 -3.86 -6.59
N ILE A 269 5.85 -3.33 -5.62
CA ILE A 269 5.39 -2.50 -4.51
C ILE A 269 6.12 -1.16 -4.54
N ALA A 270 5.41 -0.03 -4.46
CA ALA A 270 6.00 1.30 -4.60
C ALA A 270 7.04 1.53 -3.49
N SER A 271 8.30 1.80 -3.87
CA SER A 271 9.41 1.88 -2.91
C SER A 271 10.03 3.28 -2.87
N PHE A 272 10.52 3.79 -4.00
CA PHE A 272 11.05 5.15 -4.07
C PHE A 272 11.02 5.73 -5.48
N VAL A 273 11.09 7.06 -5.53
CA VAL A 273 11.14 7.86 -6.75
C VAL A 273 12.38 8.74 -6.74
N SER A 274 12.62 9.44 -7.86
CA SER A 274 13.69 10.42 -7.92
C SER A 274 13.45 11.56 -6.96
N ALA A 275 14.54 11.91 -6.32
CA ALA A 275 14.60 13.01 -5.39
C ALA A 275 14.57 14.38 -6.09
N ALA A 276 14.78 14.40 -7.43
CA ALA A 276 14.49 15.54 -8.28
C ALA A 276 12.98 15.74 -8.56
N GLY A 277 12.12 14.89 -7.98
CA GLY A 277 10.67 14.94 -8.12
C GLY A 277 10.07 13.70 -8.76
N CYS A 278 8.82 13.43 -8.42
CA CYS A 278 7.98 12.44 -9.11
C CYS A 278 7.84 12.83 -10.60
N ALA A 279 7.96 14.13 -10.89
CA ALA A 279 7.85 14.68 -12.24
C ALA A 279 9.08 14.58 -13.13
N SER A 280 10.22 14.18 -12.56
CA SER A 280 11.52 14.34 -13.22
C SER A 280 11.69 13.52 -14.50
N GLY A 281 10.80 12.56 -14.76
CA GLY A 281 10.93 11.59 -15.85
C GLY A 281 11.86 10.43 -15.53
N ALA A 282 12.51 10.44 -14.35
CA ALA A 282 13.32 9.34 -13.89
C ALA A 282 12.44 8.13 -13.53
N PRO A 283 12.81 6.90 -13.94
CA PRO A 283 12.01 5.71 -13.66
C PRO A 283 11.74 5.54 -12.16
N SER A 284 10.48 5.25 -11.80
CA SER A 284 10.15 4.90 -10.42
C SER A 284 10.63 3.48 -10.10
N VAL A 285 11.05 3.26 -8.86
CA VAL A 285 11.62 1.98 -8.42
C VAL A 285 10.69 1.31 -7.42
N TRP A 286 10.47 0.03 -7.67
CA TRP A 286 9.52 -0.81 -6.95
C TRP A 286 10.23 -2.05 -6.42
N VAL A 287 9.71 -2.63 -5.35
CA VAL A 287 10.09 -3.97 -4.90
C VAL A 287 9.61 -4.98 -5.93
N ARG A 288 10.43 -5.96 -6.31
CA ARG A 288 10.04 -7.05 -7.21
C ARG A 288 9.40 -8.19 -6.43
N ILE A 289 8.10 -8.42 -6.60
CA ILE A 289 7.37 -9.46 -5.85
C ILE A 289 7.92 -10.86 -6.12
N SER A 290 8.30 -11.15 -7.37
CA SER A 290 8.85 -12.46 -7.74
C SER A 290 10.17 -12.80 -7.02
N PHE A 291 10.91 -11.80 -6.54
CA PHE A 291 12.13 -11.98 -5.74
C PHE A 291 11.82 -12.34 -4.28
N PHE A 292 10.70 -11.88 -3.73
CA PHE A 292 10.34 -12.03 -2.31
C PHE A 292 9.28 -13.10 -2.03
N ARG A 293 8.98 -14.00 -2.98
CA ARG A 293 7.92 -15.02 -2.83
C ARG A 293 8.05 -15.86 -1.57
N ASP A 294 9.25 -16.36 -1.28
CA ASP A 294 9.48 -17.19 -0.11
C ASP A 294 9.28 -16.41 1.19
N TRP A 295 9.72 -15.15 1.21
CA TRP A 295 9.49 -14.26 2.34
C TRP A 295 8.00 -13.95 2.53
N ILE A 296 7.26 -13.66 1.46
CA ILE A 296 5.81 -13.40 1.50
C ILE A 296 5.07 -14.63 2.05
N GLN A 297 5.38 -15.84 1.56
CA GLN A 297 4.74 -17.08 2.01
C GLN A 297 5.06 -17.40 3.49
N GLN A 298 6.24 -17.03 3.99
CA GLN A 298 6.61 -17.24 5.39
C GLN A 298 5.96 -16.23 6.34
N ASN A 299 5.55 -15.05 5.85
CA ASN A 299 5.07 -13.93 6.65
C ASN A 299 3.61 -13.54 6.31
N SER A 300 2.87 -14.43 5.65
CA SER A 300 1.44 -14.29 5.39
C SER A 300 0.80 -15.66 5.24
N ASP A 301 -0.52 -15.70 5.05
CA ASP A 301 -1.25 -16.90 4.65
C ASP A 301 -1.44 -16.99 3.11
N TYR A 302 -0.69 -16.19 2.33
CA TYR A 302 -0.74 -16.26 0.88
C TYR A 302 -0.08 -17.55 0.37
N VAL A 303 -0.82 -18.31 -0.43
CA VAL A 303 -0.34 -19.54 -1.06
C VAL A 303 -0.06 -19.27 -2.54
N PHE A 304 1.22 -19.31 -2.92
CA PHE A 304 1.61 -19.14 -4.32
C PHE A 304 1.12 -20.32 -5.16
N ARG A 305 0.57 -19.99 -6.34
CA ARG A 305 0.34 -20.99 -7.38
C ARG A 305 1.67 -21.63 -7.82
N PRO A 306 1.66 -22.92 -8.19
CA PRO A 306 2.86 -23.63 -8.67
C PRO A 306 3.56 -22.93 -9.83
#